data_AF-A0A8T7GM08-F1
#
_entry.id   AF-A0A8T7GM08-F1
#
_cell.length_a   1.000
_cell.length_b   1.000
_cell.length_c   1.000
_cell.angle_alpha   90.00
_cell.angle_beta   90.00
_cell.angle_gamma   90.00
#
_symmetry.space_group_name_H-M   'P 1'
#
loop_
_entity.id
_entity.type
_entity.pdbx_description
1 polymer ?
#
loop_
_entity_poly.entity_id
_entity_poly.type
_entity_poly.pdbx_seq_one_letter_code
_entity_poly.pdbx_strand_id
1 'polypeptide(L)'
;MIENLRDKGIGLEIRNDIDLIPNKSLSTLIGMYSKDVVSDILEENPSIVDGWLAKLHKDFILKKSACEIQNDTTACFDMKGFEVFERNYNGWINGGYIKIMIDKNNPLWVCKNPVKTKISLKLSNQDSMSRNNIF
;
A
#
# COMPACT_ATOMS: atom_id res chain seq x y z
N MET A 1 -13.64 8.84 3.71
CA MET A 1 -12.65 7.76 3.91
C MET A 1 -11.33 8.05 3.20
N ILE A 2 -11.33 8.32 1.89
CA ILE A 2 -10.12 8.74 1.14
C ILE A 2 -9.43 9.94 1.82
N GLU A 3 -10.19 10.96 2.20
CA GLU A 3 -9.64 12.13 2.92
C GLU A 3 -8.98 11.77 4.26
N ASN A 4 -9.54 10.80 4.99
CA ASN A 4 -8.91 10.32 6.22
C ASN A 4 -7.56 9.66 5.91
N LEU A 5 -7.47 8.85 4.86
CA LEU A 5 -6.22 8.19 4.45
C LEU A 5 -5.14 9.18 3.98
N ARG A 6 -5.53 10.38 3.56
CA ARG A 6 -4.61 11.48 3.18
C ARG A 6 -4.16 12.34 4.37
N ASP A 7 -4.69 12.10 5.57
CA ASP A 7 -4.30 12.82 6.78
C ASP A 7 -2.79 12.63 7.06
N LYS A 8 -2.10 13.70 7.49
CA LYS A 8 -0.66 13.69 7.77
C LYS A 8 -0.23 12.70 8.85
N GLY A 9 -1.16 12.34 9.74
CA GLY A 9 -0.97 11.37 10.83
C GLY A 9 -1.23 9.92 10.43
N ILE A 10 -1.70 9.65 9.22
CA ILE A 10 -1.98 8.30 8.73
C ILE A 10 -0.87 7.87 7.75
N GLY A 11 -0.46 6.61 7.86
CA GLY A 11 0.52 6.04 6.93
C GLY A 11 1.20 4.80 7.47
N LEU A 12 2.41 4.58 6.97
CA LEU A 12 3.23 3.41 7.25
C LEU A 12 4.38 3.74 8.20
N GLU A 13 4.85 2.73 8.90
CA GLU A 13 6.08 2.74 9.69
C GLU A 13 6.87 1.46 9.44
N ILE A 14 8.17 1.45 9.74
CA ILE A 14 9.01 0.26 9.64
C ILE A 14 9.16 -0.38 11.01
N ARG A 15 8.96 -1.69 11.10
CA ARG A 15 9.14 -2.46 12.33
C ARG A 15 10.02 -3.68 12.09
N ASN A 16 10.74 -4.08 13.15
CA ASN A 16 11.71 -5.18 13.13
C ASN A 16 12.72 -5.06 11.98
N ASP A 17 13.03 -3.81 11.62
CA ASP A 17 13.99 -3.46 10.58
C ASP A 17 13.68 -4.06 9.20
N ILE A 18 12.45 -4.49 8.89
CA ILE A 18 12.13 -5.04 7.55
C ILE A 18 10.68 -4.84 7.11
N ASP A 19 9.73 -4.82 8.05
CA ASP A 19 8.31 -4.85 7.73
C ASP A 19 7.74 -3.44 7.64
N LEU A 20 7.08 -3.13 6.52
CA LEU A 20 6.16 -2.01 6.43
C LEU A 20 4.87 -2.39 7.14
N ILE A 21 4.51 -1.64 8.17
CA ILE A 21 3.30 -1.85 8.96
C ILE A 21 2.44 -0.59 8.98
N PRO A 22 1.13 -0.70 9.20
CA PRO A 22 0.30 0.48 9.41
C PRO A 22 0.65 1.11 10.76
N ASN A 23 0.77 2.44 10.80
CA ASN A 23 0.83 3.13 12.08
C ASN A 23 -0.49 2.99 12.86
N LYS A 24 -0.55 3.45 14.12
CA LYS A 24 -1.76 3.30 14.97
C LYS A 24 -3.04 3.84 14.31
N SER A 25 -2.95 4.99 13.64
CA SER A 25 -4.08 5.63 12.98
C SER A 25 -4.57 4.82 11.79
N LEU A 26 -3.65 4.35 10.93
CA LEU A 26 -4.00 3.49 9.80
C LEU A 26 -4.56 2.14 10.27
N SER A 27 -3.97 1.55 11.32
CA SER A 27 -4.46 0.31 11.94
C SER A 27 -5.91 0.43 12.41
N THR A 28 -6.26 1.57 13.01
CA THR A 28 -7.63 1.85 13.45
C THR A 28 -8.59 1.90 12.27
N LEU A 29 -8.21 2.58 11.18
CA LEU A 29 -9.03 2.64 9.97
C LEU A 29 -9.23 1.26 9.34
N ILE A 30 -8.17 0.45 9.28
CA ILE A 30 -8.27 -0.93 8.79
C ILE A 30 -9.20 -1.76 9.67
N GLY A 31 -9.17 -1.58 10.99
CA GLY A 31 -10.11 -2.23 11.91
C GLY A 31 -11.57 -1.79 11.71
N MET A 32 -11.80 -0.51 11.40
CA MET A 32 -13.15 0.03 11.17
C MET A 32 -13.75 -0.39 9.83
N TYR A 33 -12.95 -0.45 8.77
CA TYR A 33 -13.42 -0.64 7.40
C TYR A 33 -13.08 -2.00 6.79
N SER A 34 -12.35 -2.86 7.51
CA SER A 34 -11.69 -4.07 7.02
C SER A 34 -10.49 -3.82 6.10
N LYS A 35 -9.62 -4.83 5.98
CA LYS A 35 -8.43 -4.76 5.12
C LYS A 35 -8.77 -4.68 3.64
N ASP A 36 -9.82 -5.37 3.19
CA ASP A 36 -10.14 -5.50 1.76
C ASP A 36 -10.65 -4.18 1.21
N VAL A 37 -11.56 -3.51 1.95
CA VAL A 37 -12.05 -2.16 1.59
C VAL A 37 -10.91 -1.15 1.56
N VAL A 38 -9.99 -1.21 2.54
CA VAL A 38 -8.81 -0.33 2.53
C VAL A 38 -7.91 -0.63 1.34
N SER A 39 -7.71 -1.91 0.99
CA SER A 39 -6.95 -2.33 -0.19
C SER A 39 -7.51 -1.71 -1.46
N ASP A 40 -8.81 -1.90 -1.71
CA ASP A 40 -9.49 -1.41 -2.91
C ASP A 40 -9.32 0.11 -3.06
N ILE A 41 -9.48 0.83 -1.95
CA ILE A 41 -9.31 2.30 -1.95
C ILE A 41 -7.87 2.69 -2.29
N LEU A 42 -6.87 1.99 -1.74
CA LEU A 42 -5.46 2.28 -2.01
C LEU A 42 -5.06 1.93 -3.44
N GLU A 43 -5.61 0.87 -4.02
CA GLU A 43 -5.39 0.52 -5.43
C GLU A 43 -6.08 1.50 -6.40
N GLU A 44 -7.23 2.04 -6.02
CA GLU A 44 -7.89 3.12 -6.77
C GLU A 44 -7.18 4.47 -6.61
N ASN A 45 -6.45 4.66 -5.51
CA ASN A 45 -5.81 5.91 -5.15
C ASN A 45 -4.32 5.71 -4.77
N PRO A 46 -3.47 5.20 -5.70
CA PRO A 46 -2.08 4.87 -5.39
C PRO A 46 -1.25 6.07 -4.90
N SER A 47 -1.67 7.29 -5.25
CA SER A 47 -1.08 8.55 -4.74
C SER A 47 -1.06 8.66 -3.20
N ILE A 48 -1.94 7.95 -2.49
CA ILE A 48 -1.95 7.89 -1.03
C ILE A 48 -0.70 7.14 -0.53
N VAL A 49 -0.47 5.95 -1.10
CA VAL A 49 0.70 5.12 -0.79
C VAL A 49 2.00 5.81 -1.24
N ASP A 50 1.98 6.50 -2.39
CA ASP A 50 3.11 7.35 -2.82
C ASP A 50 3.49 8.36 -1.74
N GLY A 51 2.50 9.04 -1.14
CA GLY A 51 2.71 10.01 -0.07
C GLY A 51 3.33 9.39 1.18
N TRP A 52 2.83 8.22 1.61
CA TRP A 52 3.34 7.52 2.78
C TRP A 52 4.79 7.05 2.59
N LEU A 53 5.07 6.45 1.43
CA LEU A 53 6.41 5.96 1.12
C LEU A 53 7.41 7.10 0.92
N ALA A 54 7.02 8.20 0.29
CA ALA A 54 7.88 9.38 0.15
C ALA A 54 8.25 10.00 1.51
N LYS A 55 7.30 10.03 2.45
CA LYS A 55 7.56 10.47 3.84
C LYS A 55 8.57 9.56 4.52
N LEU A 56 8.37 8.25 4.47
CA LEU A 56 9.31 7.27 5.02
C LEU A 56 10.70 7.42 4.40
N HIS A 57 10.78 7.49 3.08
CA HIS A 57 12.05 7.67 2.35
C HIS A 57 12.79 8.93 2.79
N LYS A 58 12.08 10.05 2.97
CA LYS A 58 12.66 11.30 3.49
C LYS A 58 13.20 11.13 4.91
N ASP A 59 12.43 10.51 5.80
CA ASP A 59 12.84 10.25 7.18
C ASP A 59 14.09 9.33 7.22
N PHE A 60 14.17 8.36 6.32
CA PHE A 60 15.35 7.50 6.16
C PHE A 60 16.58 8.22 5.64
N ILE A 61 16.45 9.10 4.64
CA ILE A 61 17.57 9.91 4.13
C ILE A 61 18.18 10.75 5.27
N LEU A 62 17.32 11.32 6.12
CA LEU A 62 17.77 12.10 7.28
C LEU A 62 18.54 11.24 8.29
N LYS A 63 18.02 10.05 8.63
CA LYS A 63 18.72 9.10 9.51
C LYS A 63 20.05 8.63 8.92
N LYS A 64 20.08 8.29 7.63
CA LYS A 64 21.29 7.87 6.93
C LYS A 64 22.36 8.97 6.97
N SER A 65 21.97 10.20 6.69
CA SER A 65 22.85 11.37 6.78
C SER A 65 23.42 11.55 8.21
N ALA A 66 22.60 11.37 9.25
CA ALA A 66 23.08 11.42 10.63
C ALA A 66 24.10 10.30 10.95
N CYS A 67 23.87 9.08 10.46
CA CYS A 67 24.83 7.98 10.61
C CYS A 67 26.15 8.27 9.88
N GLU A 68 26.10 8.59 8.58
CA GLU A 68 27.29 8.69 7.71
C GLU A 68 28.09 9.99 7.91
N ILE A 69 27.42 11.11 8.22
CA ILE A 69 28.06 12.43 8.30
C ILE A 69 28.32 12.82 9.75
N GLN A 70 27.38 12.55 10.65
CA GLN A 70 27.46 12.98 12.05
C GLN A 70 28.05 11.90 12.96
N ASN A 71 28.34 10.71 12.43
CA ASN A 71 28.89 9.56 13.16
C ASN A 71 28.00 9.15 14.35
N ASP A 72 26.68 9.39 14.26
CA ASP A 72 25.72 8.95 15.28
C ASP A 72 25.49 7.44 15.15
N THR A 73 26.15 6.69 16.02
CA THR A 73 26.06 5.22 16.08
C THR A 73 24.65 4.71 16.33
N THR A 74 23.78 5.53 16.95
CA THR A 74 22.38 5.18 17.20
C THR A 74 21.56 5.19 15.91
N ALA A 75 21.85 6.13 15.01
CA ALA A 75 21.23 6.20 13.69
C ALA A 75 21.70 5.07 12.76
N CYS A 76 22.90 4.53 12.98
CA CYS A 76 23.48 3.46 12.17
C CYS A 76 22.87 2.06 12.42
N PHE A 77 22.16 1.86 13.53
CA PHE A 77 21.59 0.56 13.88
C PHE A 77 20.49 0.10 12.90
N ASP A 78 19.79 1.04 12.27
CA ASP A 78 18.60 0.78 11.43
C ASP A 78 18.95 0.52 9.93
N MET A 79 20.23 0.45 9.55
CA MET A 79 20.65 0.42 8.13
C MET A 79 20.21 -0.84 7.36
N LYS A 80 20.02 -1.97 8.03
CA LYS A 80 19.52 -3.20 7.37
C LYS A 80 18.08 -3.03 6.87
N GLY A 81 17.25 -2.31 7.61
CA GLY A 81 15.87 -2.06 7.20
C GLY A 81 15.73 -1.04 6.10
N PHE A 82 16.72 -0.18 5.95
CA PHE A 82 16.81 0.72 4.82
C PHE A 82 16.92 -0.04 3.49
N GLU A 83 17.81 -1.03 3.38
CA GLU A 83 17.99 -1.76 2.11
C GLU A 83 16.72 -2.51 1.66
N VAL A 84 15.99 -3.08 2.62
CA VAL A 84 14.71 -3.76 2.36
C VAL A 84 13.65 -2.75 1.97
N PHE A 85 13.56 -1.62 2.68
CA PHE A 85 12.67 -0.53 2.33
C PHE A 85 12.93 0.01 0.93
N GLU A 86 14.18 0.31 0.57
CA GLU A 86 14.57 0.84 -0.74
C GLU A 86 14.16 -0.09 -1.87
N ARG A 87 14.32 -1.40 -1.68
CA ARG A 87 13.88 -2.39 -2.67
C ARG A 87 12.37 -2.35 -2.87
N ASN A 88 11.62 -2.29 -1.79
CA ASN A 88 10.15 -2.22 -1.82
C ASN A 88 9.67 -0.89 -2.41
N TYR A 89 10.32 0.22 -2.04
CA TYR A 89 10.04 1.56 -2.55
C TYR A 89 10.27 1.63 -4.05
N ASN A 90 11.43 1.19 -4.54
CA ASN A 90 11.73 1.17 -5.97
C ASN A 90 10.77 0.22 -6.72
N GLY A 91 10.43 -0.93 -6.15
CA GLY A 91 9.41 -1.83 -6.70
C GLY A 91 8.06 -1.14 -6.88
N TRP A 92 7.61 -0.39 -5.88
CA TRP A 92 6.39 0.41 -5.95
C TRP A 92 6.48 1.53 -6.99
N ILE A 93 7.56 2.31 -7.01
CA ILE A 93 7.76 3.40 -7.99
C ILE A 93 7.67 2.87 -9.44
N ASN A 94 8.19 1.67 -9.68
CA ASN A 94 8.14 0.98 -10.97
C ASN A 94 6.77 0.34 -11.29
N GLY A 95 5.72 0.61 -10.51
CA GLY A 95 4.37 0.11 -10.75
C GLY A 95 4.08 -1.26 -10.17
N GLY A 96 4.94 -1.76 -9.28
CA GLY A 96 4.81 -3.07 -8.63
C GLY A 96 3.83 -3.09 -7.47
N TYR A 97 4.10 -4.00 -6.52
CA TYR A 97 3.29 -4.24 -5.33
C TYR A 97 4.03 -3.79 -4.08
N ILE A 98 3.27 -3.32 -3.10
CA ILE A 98 3.77 -3.10 -1.74
C ILE A 98 3.07 -4.09 -0.79
N LYS A 99 3.84 -4.66 0.13
CA LYS A 99 3.34 -5.53 1.20
C LYS A 99 3.27 -4.72 2.49
N ILE A 100 2.09 -4.63 3.09
CA ILE A 100 1.84 -3.98 4.37
C ILE A 100 1.42 -5.05 5.37
N MET A 101 2.22 -5.29 6.41
CA MET A 101 1.92 -6.30 7.42
C MET A 101 0.96 -5.71 8.46
N ILE A 102 -0.28 -6.20 8.52
CA ILE A 102 -1.27 -5.77 9.52
C ILE A 102 -1.00 -6.46 10.86
N ASP A 103 -0.68 -7.75 10.80
CA ASP A 103 -0.16 -8.58 11.89
C ASP A 103 0.83 -9.61 11.31
N LYS A 104 1.39 -10.50 12.16
CA LYS A 104 2.42 -11.48 11.74
C LYS A 104 2.01 -12.36 10.56
N ASN A 105 0.71 -12.65 10.39
CA ASN A 105 0.21 -13.61 9.41
C ASN A 105 -0.80 -13.02 8.43
N ASN A 106 -1.10 -11.72 8.52
CA ASN A 106 -2.13 -11.07 7.73
C ASN A 106 -1.54 -9.88 6.94
N PRO A 107 -0.95 -10.15 5.75
CA PRO A 107 -0.49 -9.09 4.87
C PRO A 107 -1.67 -8.47 4.11
N LEU A 108 -1.58 -7.15 3.92
CA LEU A 108 -2.31 -6.36 2.93
C LEU A 108 -1.37 -6.11 1.76
N TRP A 109 -1.73 -6.60 0.57
CA TRP A 109 -1.00 -6.35 -0.66
C TRP A 109 -1.72 -5.26 -1.44
N VAL A 110 -0.99 -4.24 -1.86
CA VAL A 110 -1.54 -3.17 -2.70
C VAL A 110 -0.76 -3.14 -4.01
N CYS A 111 -1.47 -3.20 -5.14
CA CYS A 111 -0.90 -3.03 -6.46
C CYS A 111 -0.97 -1.58 -6.91
N LYS A 112 0.14 -1.00 -7.39
CA LYS A 112 0.12 0.37 -7.92
C LYS A 112 -0.61 0.47 -9.26
N ASN A 113 -0.38 -0.53 -10.11
CA ASN A 113 -0.98 -0.63 -11.44
C ASN A 113 -1.74 -1.95 -11.55
N PRO A 114 -2.90 -2.09 -10.88
CA PRO A 114 -3.69 -3.31 -10.99
C PRO A 114 -4.06 -3.51 -12.46
N VAL A 115 -3.77 -4.70 -12.99
CA VAL A 115 -4.28 -5.10 -14.30
C VAL A 115 -5.78 -5.25 -14.14
N LYS A 116 -6.52 -4.17 -14.39
CA LYS A 116 -7.98 -4.21 -14.47
C LYS A 116 -8.32 -4.99 -15.74
N THR A 117 -8.35 -6.31 -15.62
CA THR A 117 -9.03 -7.15 -16.61
C THR A 117 -10.49 -6.71 -16.55
N LYS A 118 -10.88 -5.78 -17.42
CA LYS A 118 -12.28 -5.56 -17.75
C LYS A 118 -12.74 -6.87 -18.38
N ILE A 119 -13.15 -7.83 -17.55
CA ILE A 119 -14.12 -8.81 -18.00
C ILE A 119 -15.38 -7.99 -18.20
N SER A 120 -15.51 -7.41 -19.40
CA SER A 120 -16.81 -7.10 -19.95
C SER A 120 -17.54 -8.43 -20.02
N LEU A 121 -18.16 -8.85 -18.92
CA LEU A 121 -19.37 -9.66 -18.98
C LEU A 121 -20.37 -8.77 -19.70
N LYS A 122 -20.26 -8.72 -21.03
CA LYS A 122 -21.36 -8.38 -21.89
C LYS A 122 -22.47 -9.30 -21.44
N LEU A 123 -23.49 -8.69 -20.87
CA LEU A 123 -24.86 -9.18 -20.91
C LEU A 123 -25.14 -9.60 -22.35
N SER A 124 -24.87 -10.86 -22.68
CA SER A 124 -25.31 -11.53 -23.90
C SER A 124 -26.20 -12.73 -23.57
N ASN A 125 -26.88 -12.67 -22.42
CA ASN A 125 -27.89 -13.63 -21.98
C ASN A 125 -29.25 -12.96 -21.77
N GLN A 126 -29.65 -12.03 -22.64
CA GLN A 126 -31.03 -11.51 -22.68
C GLN A 126 -31.70 -11.45 -24.05
N ASP A 127 -31.06 -11.93 -25.13
CA ASP A 127 -31.69 -11.93 -26.48
C ASP A 127 -32.16 -13.30 -26.99
N SER A 128 -32.10 -14.38 -26.19
CA SER A 128 -32.51 -15.72 -26.64
C SER A 128 -33.85 -16.24 -26.09
N MET A 129 -34.65 -15.42 -25.38
CA MET A 129 -35.96 -15.82 -24.88
C MET A 129 -37.06 -14.78 -25.16
N SER A 130 -37.33 -14.48 -26.43
CA SER A 130 -38.62 -13.87 -26.81
C SER A 130 -39.07 -14.16 -28.25
N ARG A 131 -38.63 -15.28 -28.83
CA ARG A 131 -39.20 -15.78 -30.10
C ARG A 131 -39.46 -17.27 -29.99
N ASN A 132 -40.54 -17.63 -29.32
CA ASN A 132 -41.28 -18.86 -29.55
C ASN A 132 -42.63 -18.69 -28.84
N ASN A 133 -43.60 -18.16 -29.57
CA ASN A 133 -45.05 -18.41 -29.39
C ASN A 133 -45.81 -17.68 -30.49
N ILE A 134 -45.90 -18.32 -31.66
CA ILE A 134 -47.02 -18.15 -32.60
C ILE A 134 -47.33 -19.56 -33.14
N PHE A 135 -48.39 -20.16 -32.59
CA PHE A 135 -49.27 -21.09 -33.28
C PHE A 135 -50.68 -20.55 -33.08
#